data_AF-A0A1A8HI62-F1
#
_entry.id   AF-A0A1A8HI62-F1
#
_cell.length_a   1.000
_cell.length_b   1.000
_cell.length_c   1.000
_cell.angle_alpha   90.00
_cell.angle_beta   90.00
_cell.angle_gamma   90.00
#
_symmetry.space_group_name_H-M   'P 1'
#
loop_
_entity.id
_entity.type
_entity.pdbx_description
1 polymer ?
#
loop_
_entity_poly.entity_id
_entity_poly.type
_entity_poly.pdbx_seq_one_letter_code
_entity_poly.pdbx_strand_id
1 'polypeptide(L)'
;NLSLCKQDLLLTDFCEESDNIEEGTEYNKLFLEFTGETYSKYMQGQDTFDSEDDVFLTKMKRLYKVDEALLLKMEEKNQILTEELRHLEEESQTDRLMAKRMEKMKLQTDLKKLQNYRSSIESFKANLENKASELNNELDTSVGHLDSLKHQRDELQRVLQNQKFTPADVERINREKRELEQTLANLTKALGDAEQHMWNEEIALSKVKGKVESNLAEYHKLARKLKLIPQTAENACGHDFELRLFEGGHRQREQIQMLLKKMISDVEEENSRLTNSKLSLAESIEQLNSNIMDKLNDMKLLKEQIRKLDEQLELDMQELAREEQEWEAEIENVENHRKLLEEKVNVGYDEAVQQLKAVQQQYQLVLQETSEERRTVANNLMSVFTAATNHLAVTEQSLKDLHSRVHRICKKTVEEDEAAVQKLYEMLKSFKSKANV
;
A
#
# COMPACT_ATOMS: atom_id res chain seq x y z
N ASN A 1 31.48 -30.03 2.08
CA ASN A 1 32.83 -30.60 2.21
C ASN A 1 33.13 -31.10 3.62
N LEU A 2 32.35 -32.06 4.12
CA LEU A 2 32.66 -32.75 5.37
C LEU A 2 31.89 -34.08 5.40
N SER A 3 32.33 -35.06 4.58
CA SER A 3 31.76 -36.42 4.66
C SER A 3 32.65 -37.54 4.10
N LEU A 4 33.88 -37.27 3.64
CA LEU A 4 34.73 -38.30 3.02
C LEU A 4 35.77 -38.92 3.95
N CYS A 5 35.86 -38.49 5.22
CA CYS A 5 36.98 -38.86 6.10
C CYS A 5 36.69 -40.03 7.06
N LYS A 6 35.52 -40.69 6.97
CA LYS A 6 35.12 -41.76 7.89
C LYS A 6 35.08 -43.17 7.28
N GLN A 7 35.14 -43.31 5.96
CA GLN A 7 35.11 -44.64 5.32
C GLN A 7 36.48 -45.32 5.27
N ASP A 8 37.58 -44.57 5.27
CA ASP A 8 38.94 -45.14 5.18
C ASP A 8 39.48 -45.73 6.50
N LEU A 9 38.85 -45.45 7.64
CA LEU A 9 39.32 -45.89 8.96
C LEU A 9 38.78 -47.25 9.41
N LEU A 10 37.82 -47.85 8.68
CA LEU A 10 37.20 -49.12 9.07
C LEU A 10 37.72 -50.35 8.31
N LEU A 11 38.54 -50.15 7.27
CA LEU A 11 39.11 -51.23 6.45
C LEU A 11 40.53 -51.65 6.88
N THR A 12 41.20 -50.87 7.73
CA THR A 12 42.59 -51.13 8.13
C THR A 12 42.72 -52.16 9.26
N ASP A 13 41.67 -52.34 10.09
CA ASP A 13 41.73 -53.19 11.29
C ASP A 13 41.54 -54.71 11.03
N PHE A 14 41.38 -55.14 9.78
CA PHE A 14 41.17 -56.56 9.44
C PHE A 14 42.35 -57.26 8.73
N CYS A 15 43.48 -56.58 8.52
CA CYS A 15 44.60 -57.13 7.74
C CYS A 15 45.98 -57.07 8.42
N GLU A 16 46.04 -57.04 9.74
CA GLU A 16 47.30 -57.27 10.46
C GLU A 16 47.31 -58.69 11.03
N GLU A 17 48.28 -59.49 10.56
CA GLU A 17 48.54 -60.92 10.87
C GLU A 17 47.75 -61.97 10.08
N SER A 18 47.91 -61.98 8.75
CA SER A 18 47.88 -63.23 7.99
C SER A 18 49.33 -63.63 7.73
N ASP A 19 49.83 -64.68 8.40
CA ASP A 19 50.94 -65.46 7.85
C ASP A 19 50.62 -65.74 6.36
N ASN A 20 51.59 -65.56 5.47
CA ASN A 20 51.38 -65.74 4.03
C ASN A 20 51.24 -67.24 3.74
N ILE A 21 50.07 -67.82 4.04
CA ILE A 21 49.77 -69.26 3.98
C ILE A 21 50.03 -69.80 2.57
N GLU A 22 49.92 -68.95 1.54
CA GLU A 22 50.21 -69.25 0.13
C GLU A 22 51.69 -69.53 -0.17
N GLU A 23 52.62 -69.10 0.70
CA GLU A 23 54.05 -69.48 0.62
C GLU A 23 54.40 -70.67 1.53
N GLY A 24 53.43 -71.19 2.28
CA GLY A 24 53.60 -72.31 3.19
C GLY A 24 53.88 -73.63 2.47
N THR A 25 54.69 -74.49 3.09
CA THR A 25 54.99 -75.83 2.58
C THR A 25 53.74 -76.71 2.45
N GLU A 26 52.73 -76.52 3.32
CA GLU A 26 51.47 -77.27 3.27
C GLU A 26 50.55 -76.82 2.12
N TYR A 27 50.47 -75.52 1.84
CA TYR A 27 49.73 -75.00 0.68
C TYR A 27 50.34 -75.49 -0.64
N ASN A 28 51.66 -75.34 -0.78
CA ASN A 28 52.37 -75.80 -1.98
C ASN A 28 52.22 -77.30 -2.21
N LYS A 29 52.27 -78.11 -1.13
CA LYS A 29 52.02 -79.55 -1.20
C LYS A 29 50.60 -79.85 -1.66
N LEU A 30 49.60 -79.16 -1.10
CA LEU A 30 48.20 -79.34 -1.47
C LEU A 30 47.94 -78.97 -2.94
N PHE A 31 48.53 -77.86 -3.40
CA PHE A 31 48.45 -77.39 -4.78
C PHE A 31 49.14 -78.35 -5.76
N LEU A 32 50.31 -78.88 -5.41
CA LEU A 32 51.02 -79.89 -6.21
C LEU A 32 50.27 -81.24 -6.27
N GLU A 33 49.65 -81.67 -5.17
CA GLU A 33 48.79 -82.86 -5.15
C GLU A 33 47.57 -82.68 -6.08
N PHE A 34 46.88 -81.53 -5.96
CA PHE A 34 45.73 -81.21 -6.81
C PHE A 34 46.11 -81.13 -8.29
N THR A 35 47.14 -80.36 -8.65
CA THR A 35 47.60 -80.25 -10.04
C THR A 35 48.13 -81.57 -10.59
N GLY A 36 48.76 -82.40 -9.77
CA GLY A 36 49.19 -83.74 -10.16
C GLY A 36 48.01 -84.69 -10.44
N GLU A 37 46.98 -84.67 -9.59
CA GLU A 37 45.77 -85.48 -9.76
C GLU A 37 44.94 -85.03 -10.97
N THR A 38 44.68 -83.72 -11.13
CA THR A 38 43.91 -83.18 -12.27
C THR A 38 44.67 -83.38 -13.58
N TYR A 39 46.01 -83.19 -13.60
CA TYR A 39 46.82 -83.49 -14.77
C TYR A 39 46.85 -84.98 -15.13
N SER A 40 46.88 -85.88 -14.14
CA SER A 40 46.79 -87.33 -14.37
C SER A 40 45.45 -87.73 -14.98
N LYS A 41 44.34 -87.15 -14.48
CA LYS A 41 42.99 -87.36 -15.01
C LYS A 41 42.78 -86.75 -16.40
N TYR A 42 43.37 -85.58 -16.63
CA TYR A 42 43.43 -84.96 -17.95
C TYR A 42 44.17 -85.84 -18.97
N MET A 43 45.30 -86.44 -18.58
CA MET A 43 46.02 -87.41 -19.41
C MET A 43 45.23 -88.70 -19.69
N GLN A 44 44.17 -88.97 -18.91
CA GLN A 44 43.22 -90.07 -19.11
C GLN A 44 41.98 -89.65 -19.93
N GLY A 45 41.92 -88.39 -20.39
CA GLY A 45 40.86 -87.85 -21.25
C GLY A 45 39.65 -87.27 -20.52
N GLN A 46 39.76 -86.99 -19.22
CA GLN A 46 38.73 -86.26 -18.46
C GLN A 46 38.92 -84.74 -18.59
N ASP A 47 37.82 -83.99 -18.64
CA ASP A 47 37.82 -82.52 -18.87
C ASP A 47 37.00 -81.73 -17.84
N THR A 48 36.50 -82.40 -16.79
CA THR A 48 35.78 -81.81 -15.65
C THR A 48 36.38 -82.36 -14.37
N PHE A 49 36.70 -81.47 -13.42
CA PHE A 49 37.46 -81.81 -12.22
C PHE A 49 36.72 -81.41 -10.93
N ASP A 50 35.39 -81.24 -10.99
CA ASP A 50 34.57 -80.78 -9.88
C ASP A 50 34.80 -81.57 -8.57
N SER A 51 35.05 -82.88 -8.66
CA SER A 51 35.36 -83.70 -7.47
C SER A 51 36.73 -83.39 -6.88
N GLU A 52 37.73 -83.10 -7.70
CA GLU A 52 39.07 -82.70 -7.25
C GLU A 52 39.03 -81.27 -6.71
N ASP A 53 38.24 -80.39 -7.33
CA ASP A 53 37.99 -79.02 -6.90
C ASP A 53 37.32 -78.99 -5.52
N ASP A 54 36.28 -79.79 -5.29
CA ASP A 54 35.62 -79.91 -4.00
C ASP A 54 36.57 -80.44 -2.91
N VAL A 55 37.38 -81.45 -3.24
CA VAL A 55 38.38 -82.01 -2.32
C VAL A 55 39.47 -80.98 -2.01
N PHE A 56 39.97 -80.26 -3.02
CA PHE A 56 40.96 -79.21 -2.88
C PHE A 56 40.41 -78.04 -2.05
N LEU A 57 39.21 -77.56 -2.35
CA LEU A 57 38.51 -76.52 -1.60
C LEU A 57 38.25 -76.94 -0.14
N THR A 58 37.87 -78.19 0.11
CA THR A 58 37.67 -78.70 1.48
C THR A 58 38.99 -78.74 2.26
N LYS A 59 40.08 -79.17 1.62
CA LYS A 59 41.42 -79.17 2.25
C LYS A 59 41.94 -77.74 2.45
N MET A 60 41.67 -76.83 1.51
CA MET A 60 41.99 -75.40 1.62
C MET A 60 41.23 -74.74 2.77
N LYS A 61 39.91 -74.92 2.85
CA LYS A 61 39.10 -74.42 3.98
C LYS A 61 39.65 -74.87 5.33
N ARG A 62 40.14 -76.11 5.41
CA ARG A 62 40.80 -76.64 6.61
C ARG A 62 42.16 -75.97 6.88
N LEU A 63 42.99 -75.77 5.86
CA LEU A 63 44.30 -75.13 5.95
C LEU A 63 44.19 -73.68 6.45
N TYR A 64 43.24 -72.92 5.89
CA TYR A 64 42.96 -71.53 6.28
C TYR A 64 42.10 -71.41 7.54
N LYS A 65 41.75 -72.55 8.18
CA LYS A 65 40.89 -72.62 9.37
C LYS A 65 39.60 -71.79 9.19
N VAL A 66 38.98 -71.89 8.00
CA VAL A 66 37.77 -71.16 7.67
C VAL A 66 36.62 -71.66 8.55
N ASP A 67 36.12 -70.80 9.42
CA ASP A 67 34.87 -71.04 10.14
C ASP A 67 33.68 -70.71 9.23
N GLU A 68 33.14 -71.73 8.56
CA GLU A 68 31.99 -71.58 7.67
C GLU A 68 30.75 -71.02 8.38
N ALA A 69 30.57 -71.33 9.66
CA ALA A 69 29.44 -70.83 10.43
C ALA A 69 29.59 -69.34 10.76
N LEU A 70 30.82 -68.87 10.98
CA LEU A 70 31.11 -67.44 11.13
C LEU A 70 30.97 -66.70 9.79
N LEU A 71 31.44 -67.30 8.69
CA LEU A 71 31.37 -66.71 7.36
C LEU A 71 29.93 -66.51 6.90
N LEU A 72 29.06 -67.52 7.08
CA LEU A 72 27.62 -67.41 6.80
C LEU A 72 26.95 -66.33 7.66
N LYS A 73 27.30 -66.22 8.95
CA LYS A 73 26.78 -65.15 9.82
C LYS A 73 27.24 -63.76 9.38
N MET A 74 28.46 -63.64 8.88
CA MET A 74 28.97 -62.36 8.38
C MET A 74 28.31 -62.00 7.05
N GLU A 75 28.08 -62.96 6.17
CA GLU A 75 27.35 -62.76 4.92
C GLU A 75 25.89 -62.33 5.18
N GLU A 76 25.19 -63.00 6.11
CA GLU A 76 23.84 -62.62 6.54
C GLU A 76 23.81 -61.21 7.13
N LYS A 77 24.76 -60.86 8.00
CA LYS A 77 24.90 -59.48 8.52
C LYS A 77 25.17 -58.47 7.42
N ASN A 78 26.01 -58.81 6.44
CA ASN A 78 26.35 -57.92 5.34
C ASN A 78 25.13 -57.68 4.43
N GLN A 79 24.32 -58.71 4.18
CA GLN A 79 23.05 -58.59 3.47
C GLN A 79 22.07 -57.68 4.21
N ILE A 80 21.92 -57.87 5.53
CA ILE A 80 21.06 -57.00 6.37
C ILE A 80 21.53 -55.55 6.33
N LEU A 81 22.83 -55.31 6.50
CA LEU A 81 23.42 -53.97 6.47
C LEU A 81 23.29 -53.29 5.11
N THR A 82 23.46 -54.05 4.02
CA THR A 82 23.31 -53.54 2.66
C THR A 82 21.87 -53.13 2.38
N GLU A 83 20.90 -53.92 2.85
CA GLU A 83 19.48 -53.60 2.71
C GLU A 83 19.08 -52.40 3.58
N GLU A 84 19.61 -52.28 4.79
CA GLU A 84 19.40 -51.13 5.66
C GLU A 84 20.00 -49.84 5.07
N LEU A 85 21.19 -49.93 4.45
CA LEU A 85 21.79 -48.83 3.70
C LEU A 85 20.93 -48.40 2.51
N ARG A 86 20.42 -49.37 1.72
CA ARG A 86 19.53 -49.08 0.58
C ARG A 86 18.25 -48.36 1.05
N HIS A 87 17.65 -48.83 2.15
CA HIS A 87 16.47 -48.19 2.73
C HIS A 87 16.76 -46.77 3.21
N LEU A 88 17.90 -46.54 3.87
CA LEU A 88 18.32 -45.21 4.31
C LEU A 88 18.64 -44.26 3.13
N GLU A 89 19.21 -44.78 2.04
CA GLU A 89 19.45 -44.01 0.82
C GLU A 89 18.15 -43.63 0.10
N GLU A 90 17.17 -44.54 0.03
CA GLU A 90 15.83 -44.25 -0.50
C GLU A 90 15.08 -43.24 0.36
N GLU A 91 15.15 -43.38 1.70
CA GLU A 91 14.50 -42.46 2.64
C GLU A 91 15.18 -41.07 2.63
N SER A 92 16.50 -41.03 2.43
CA SER A 92 17.29 -39.81 2.20
C SER A 92 16.93 -39.09 0.89
N GLN A 93 16.67 -39.85 -0.19
CA GLN A 93 16.25 -39.29 -1.48
C GLN A 93 14.84 -38.67 -1.41
N THR A 94 13.94 -39.17 -0.55
CA THR A 94 12.76 -38.42 -0.10
C THR A 94 13.16 -37.38 0.93
N ASP A 95 13.79 -36.30 0.48
CA ASP A 95 14.35 -35.26 1.33
C ASP A 95 13.26 -34.40 2.00
N ARG A 96 12.54 -35.01 2.94
CA ARG A 96 11.50 -34.43 3.80
C ARG A 96 12.04 -33.22 4.55
N LEU A 97 13.35 -33.21 4.82
CA LEU A 97 14.04 -32.07 5.41
C LEU A 97 14.18 -30.91 4.43
N MET A 98 14.56 -31.14 3.17
CA MET A 98 14.55 -30.09 2.14
C MET A 98 13.15 -29.58 1.84
N ALA A 99 12.13 -30.45 1.77
CA ALA A 99 10.75 -30.03 1.62
C ALA A 99 10.33 -29.09 2.78
N LYS A 100 10.66 -29.46 4.02
CA LYS A 100 10.39 -28.62 5.20
C LYS A 100 11.22 -27.33 5.22
N ARG A 101 12.46 -27.34 4.73
CA ARG A 101 13.29 -26.12 4.57
C ARG A 101 12.71 -25.16 3.54
N MET A 102 12.24 -25.68 2.39
CA MET A 102 11.56 -24.90 1.36
C MET A 102 10.25 -24.31 1.89
N GLU A 103 9.45 -25.10 2.61
CA GLU A 103 8.22 -24.63 3.26
C GLU A 103 8.51 -23.51 4.28
N LYS A 104 9.53 -23.69 5.14
CA LYS A 104 9.97 -22.66 6.08
C LYS A 104 10.39 -21.36 5.36
N MET A 105 11.09 -21.46 4.24
CA MET A 105 11.54 -20.30 3.47
C MET A 105 10.37 -19.54 2.82
N LYS A 106 9.37 -20.28 2.31
CA LYS A 106 8.10 -19.70 1.82
C LYS A 106 7.37 -18.96 2.94
N LEU A 107 7.17 -19.61 4.09
CA LEU A 107 6.50 -19.01 5.25
C LEU A 107 7.25 -17.77 5.77
N GLN A 108 8.59 -17.77 5.77
CA GLN A 108 9.37 -16.57 6.13
C GLN A 108 9.15 -15.42 5.15
N THR A 109 9.04 -15.73 3.86
CA THR A 109 8.80 -14.72 2.82
C THR A 109 7.40 -14.11 2.99
N ASP A 110 6.39 -14.95 3.23
CA ASP A 110 5.02 -14.47 3.45
C ASP A 110 4.87 -13.71 4.77
N LEU A 111 5.56 -14.14 5.84
CA LEU A 111 5.62 -13.39 7.09
C LEU A 111 6.19 -11.99 6.86
N LYS A 112 7.27 -11.87 6.08
CA LYS A 112 7.87 -10.57 5.74
C LYS A 112 6.91 -9.70 4.92
N LYS A 113 6.17 -10.27 3.96
CA LYS A 113 5.14 -9.55 3.20
C LYS A 113 4.02 -9.03 4.11
N LEU A 114 3.53 -9.87 5.02
CA LEU A 114 2.47 -9.49 5.98
C LEU A 114 2.95 -8.42 6.95
N GLN A 115 4.21 -8.49 7.40
CA GLN A 115 4.81 -7.43 8.23
C GLN A 115 4.86 -6.10 7.48
N ASN A 116 5.34 -6.09 6.23
CA ASN A 116 5.37 -4.88 5.41
C ASN A 116 3.97 -4.31 5.18
N TYR A 117 2.99 -5.16 4.87
CA TYR A 117 1.59 -4.75 4.70
C TYR A 117 1.05 -4.14 6.00
N ARG A 118 1.29 -4.78 7.15
CA ARG A 118 0.89 -4.25 8.44
C ARG A 118 1.50 -2.88 8.73
N SER A 119 2.79 -2.69 8.48
CA SER A 119 3.44 -1.38 8.63
C SER A 119 2.83 -0.32 7.71
N SER A 120 2.47 -0.69 6.48
CA SER A 120 1.78 0.21 5.54
C SER A 120 0.39 0.61 6.02
N ILE A 121 -0.34 -0.30 6.65
CA ILE A 121 -1.66 -0.01 7.21
C ILE A 121 -1.54 0.84 8.49
N GLU A 122 -0.55 0.56 9.33
CA GLU A 122 -0.27 1.34 10.54
C GLU A 122 0.12 2.79 10.19
N SER A 123 0.92 3.01 9.15
CA SER A 123 1.24 4.37 8.67
C SER A 123 0.03 5.06 8.06
N PHE A 124 -0.77 4.37 7.25
CA PHE A 124 -2.01 4.91 6.69
C PHE A 124 -3.00 5.31 7.78
N LYS A 125 -3.16 4.47 8.81
CA LYS A 125 -3.98 4.78 9.98
C LYS A 125 -3.49 6.03 10.71
N ALA A 126 -2.18 6.14 10.97
CA ALA A 126 -1.61 7.31 11.63
C ALA A 126 -1.84 8.60 10.81
N ASN A 127 -1.74 8.53 9.48
CA ASN A 127 -2.03 9.66 8.60
C ASN A 127 -3.50 10.08 8.68
N LEU A 128 -4.44 9.12 8.72
CA LEU A 128 -5.86 9.42 8.89
C LEU A 128 -6.16 10.03 10.26
N GLU A 129 -5.53 9.53 11.33
CA GLU A 129 -5.66 10.09 12.68
C GLU A 129 -5.13 11.52 12.75
N ASN A 130 -3.97 11.79 12.12
CA ASN A 130 -3.43 13.14 11.99
C ASN A 130 -4.40 14.04 11.22
N LYS A 131 -4.94 13.59 10.09
CA LYS A 131 -5.86 14.40 9.29
C LYS A 131 -7.17 14.70 10.03
N ALA A 132 -7.69 13.73 10.78
CA ALA A 132 -8.85 13.93 11.63
C ALA A 132 -8.57 14.98 12.72
N SER A 133 -7.37 14.96 13.32
CA SER A 133 -6.98 15.95 14.33
C SER A 133 -6.84 17.37 13.75
N GLU A 134 -6.28 17.50 12.54
CA GLU A 134 -6.19 18.78 11.82
C GLU A 134 -7.58 19.36 11.54
N LEU A 135 -8.47 18.56 10.97
CA LEU A 135 -9.84 18.96 10.68
C LEU A 135 -10.61 19.35 11.95
N ASN A 136 -10.36 18.67 13.07
CA ASN A 136 -10.97 19.03 14.34
C ASN A 136 -10.46 20.40 14.84
N ASN A 137 -9.17 20.68 14.72
CA ASN A 137 -8.60 21.99 15.09
C ASN A 137 -9.13 23.11 14.18
N GLU A 138 -9.27 22.87 12.88
CA GLU A 138 -9.89 23.80 11.93
C GLU A 138 -11.37 24.06 12.25
N LEU A 139 -12.09 23.02 12.68
CA LEU A 139 -13.47 23.16 13.13
C LEU A 139 -13.56 24.03 14.40
N ASP A 140 -12.73 23.76 15.40
CA ASP A 140 -12.70 24.50 16.67
C ASP A 140 -12.36 25.99 16.45
N THR A 141 -11.39 26.28 15.58
CA THR A 141 -11.03 27.67 15.22
C THR A 141 -12.17 28.37 14.48
N SER A 142 -12.83 27.69 13.54
CA SER A 142 -13.99 28.23 12.82
C SER A 142 -15.18 28.50 13.74
N VAL A 143 -15.44 27.61 14.71
CA VAL A 143 -16.45 27.81 15.75
C VAL A 143 -16.11 29.04 16.61
N GLY A 144 -14.85 29.20 17.02
CA GLY A 144 -14.40 30.38 17.75
C GLY A 144 -14.60 31.68 16.98
N HIS A 145 -14.33 31.70 15.67
CA HIS A 145 -14.61 32.85 14.81
C HIS A 145 -16.11 33.16 14.72
N LEU A 146 -16.96 32.14 14.58
CA LEU A 146 -18.41 32.32 14.55
C LEU A 146 -18.94 32.94 15.84
N ASP A 147 -18.45 32.50 17.00
CA ASP A 147 -18.89 33.05 18.28
C ASP A 147 -18.41 34.48 18.49
N SER A 148 -17.19 34.82 18.05
CA SER A 148 -16.71 36.22 18.00
C SER A 148 -17.61 37.11 17.13
N LEU A 149 -17.97 36.64 15.93
CA LEU A 149 -18.87 37.37 15.03
C LEU A 149 -20.29 37.53 15.61
N LYS A 150 -20.82 36.51 16.31
CA LYS A 150 -22.10 36.63 17.02
C LYS A 150 -22.04 37.70 18.10
N HIS A 151 -20.96 37.72 18.89
CA HIS A 151 -20.76 38.77 19.90
C HIS A 151 -20.69 40.18 19.29
N GLN A 152 -19.97 40.34 18.17
CA GLN A 152 -19.92 41.63 17.46
C GLN A 152 -21.28 42.04 16.89
N ARG A 153 -22.04 41.10 16.33
CA ARG A 153 -23.42 41.35 15.87
C ARG A 153 -24.29 41.81 17.04
N ASP A 154 -24.25 41.12 18.17
CA ASP A 154 -25.05 41.47 19.34
C ASP A 154 -24.69 42.85 19.90
N GLU A 155 -23.39 43.18 19.87
CA GLU A 155 -22.91 44.50 20.24
C GLU A 155 -23.45 45.58 19.30
N LEU A 156 -23.31 45.39 17.99
CA LEU A 156 -23.82 46.33 16.99
C LEU A 156 -25.34 46.47 17.07
N GLN A 157 -26.06 45.39 17.31
CA GLN A 157 -27.50 45.41 17.49
C GLN A 157 -27.89 46.20 18.75
N ARG A 158 -27.16 46.04 19.85
CA ARG A 158 -27.34 46.83 21.08
C ARG A 158 -27.06 48.31 20.83
N VAL A 159 -26.01 48.65 20.09
CA VAL A 159 -25.70 50.04 19.70
C VAL A 159 -26.83 50.62 18.85
N LEU A 160 -27.33 49.85 17.87
CA LEU A 160 -28.42 50.25 16.99
C LEU A 160 -29.73 50.49 17.75
N GLN A 161 -30.09 49.60 18.68
CA GLN A 161 -31.28 49.75 19.53
C GLN A 161 -31.19 50.97 20.46
N ASN A 162 -29.98 51.34 20.89
CA ASN A 162 -29.75 52.49 21.76
C ASN A 162 -29.53 53.80 20.99
N GLN A 163 -29.59 53.78 19.65
CA GLN A 163 -29.36 54.95 18.83
C GLN A 163 -30.57 55.89 18.89
N LYS A 164 -30.33 57.16 19.25
CA LYS A 164 -31.41 58.17 19.45
C LYS A 164 -31.91 58.81 18.16
N PHE A 165 -31.15 58.70 17.08
CA PHE A 165 -31.47 59.30 15.79
C PHE A 165 -31.85 58.21 14.82
N THR A 166 -32.98 58.40 14.15
CA THR A 166 -33.37 57.50 13.07
C THR A 166 -32.54 57.79 11.81
N PRO A 167 -32.40 56.84 10.88
CA PRO A 167 -31.76 57.10 9.59
C PRO A 167 -32.36 58.32 8.86
N ALA A 168 -33.67 58.53 8.98
CA ALA A 168 -34.34 59.70 8.43
C ALA A 168 -33.90 61.02 9.10
N ASP A 169 -33.62 61.01 10.41
CA ASP A 169 -33.04 62.18 11.10
C ASP A 169 -31.63 62.46 10.61
N VAL A 170 -30.80 61.42 10.39
CA VAL A 170 -29.44 61.58 9.84
C VAL A 170 -29.50 62.17 8.42
N GLU A 171 -30.42 61.70 7.58
CA GLU A 171 -30.63 62.26 6.25
C GLU A 171 -31.12 63.71 6.29
N ARG A 172 -31.99 64.07 7.24
CA ARG A 172 -32.42 65.45 7.46
C ARG A 172 -31.24 66.34 7.87
N ILE A 173 -30.45 65.92 8.86
CA ILE A 173 -29.24 66.63 9.31
C ILE A 173 -28.25 66.81 8.16
N ASN A 174 -28.04 65.78 7.33
CA ASN A 174 -27.14 65.87 6.17
C ASN A 174 -27.67 66.78 5.05
N ARG A 175 -28.99 66.93 4.90
CA ARG A 175 -29.57 67.93 4.00
C ARG A 175 -29.36 69.35 4.53
N GLU A 176 -29.71 69.58 5.80
CA GLU A 176 -29.51 70.87 6.47
C GLU A 176 -28.03 71.29 6.45
N LYS A 177 -27.11 70.35 6.70
CA LYS A 177 -25.66 70.59 6.60
C LYS A 177 -25.26 71.08 5.20
N ARG A 178 -25.74 70.42 4.14
CA ARG A 178 -25.45 70.82 2.75
C ARG A 178 -26.04 72.19 2.41
N GLU A 179 -27.24 72.49 2.91
CA GLU A 179 -27.88 73.80 2.73
C GLU A 179 -27.10 74.92 3.43
N LEU A 180 -26.62 74.65 4.65
CA LEU A 180 -25.76 75.59 5.38
C LEU A 180 -24.41 75.79 4.69
N GLU A 181 -23.77 74.73 4.20
CA GLU A 181 -22.53 74.81 3.43
C GLU A 181 -22.71 75.65 2.16
N GLN A 182 -23.83 75.46 1.44
CA GLN A 182 -24.15 76.27 0.27
C GLN A 182 -24.40 77.73 0.64
N THR A 183 -25.10 77.99 1.75
CA THR A 183 -25.36 79.35 2.24
C THR A 183 -24.05 80.05 2.62
N LEU A 184 -23.15 79.34 3.31
CA LEU A 184 -21.83 79.82 3.68
C LEU A 184 -21.01 80.17 2.43
N ALA A 185 -20.98 79.28 1.44
CA ALA A 185 -20.29 79.54 0.17
C ALA A 185 -20.82 80.80 -0.55
N ASN A 186 -22.15 81.00 -0.56
CA ASN A 186 -22.77 82.19 -1.15
C ASN A 186 -22.41 83.46 -0.37
N LEU A 187 -22.44 83.43 0.96
CA LEU A 187 -22.08 84.57 1.81
C LEU A 187 -20.60 84.92 1.68
N THR A 188 -19.70 83.92 1.65
CA THR A 188 -18.26 84.14 1.42
C THR A 188 -18.00 84.79 0.06
N LYS A 189 -18.73 84.37 -0.98
CA LYS A 189 -18.64 85.01 -2.30
C LYS A 189 -19.12 86.46 -2.27
N ALA A 190 -20.30 86.71 -1.68
CA ALA A 190 -20.86 88.05 -1.57
C ALA A 190 -19.95 89.00 -0.75
N LEU A 191 -19.28 88.48 0.28
CA LEU A 191 -18.28 89.21 1.04
C LEU A 191 -17.09 89.59 0.15
N GLY A 192 -16.53 88.63 -0.62
CA GLY A 192 -15.42 88.91 -1.54
C GLY A 192 -15.80 89.94 -2.61
N ASP A 193 -17.02 89.88 -3.15
CA ASP A 193 -17.52 90.87 -4.11
C ASP A 193 -17.64 92.27 -3.48
N ALA A 194 -18.09 92.36 -2.22
CA ALA A 194 -18.18 93.62 -1.49
C ALA A 194 -16.81 94.21 -1.12
N GLU A 195 -15.85 93.38 -0.72
CA GLU A 195 -14.47 93.79 -0.46
C GLU A 195 -13.80 94.34 -1.73
N GLN A 196 -14.00 93.67 -2.87
CA GLN A 196 -13.51 94.14 -4.16
C GLN A 196 -14.16 95.48 -4.56
N HIS A 197 -15.46 95.65 -4.31
CA HIS A 197 -16.15 96.91 -4.54
C HIS A 197 -15.58 98.04 -3.66
N MET A 198 -15.38 97.78 -2.37
CA MET A 198 -14.79 98.74 -1.44
C MET A 198 -13.39 99.16 -1.89
N TRP A 199 -12.55 98.22 -2.31
CA TRP A 199 -11.21 98.51 -2.82
C TRP A 199 -11.25 99.38 -4.09
N ASN A 200 -12.18 99.10 -5.01
CA ASN A 200 -12.38 99.94 -6.21
C ASN A 200 -12.78 101.38 -5.86
N GLU A 201 -13.69 101.55 -4.90
CA GLU A 201 -14.10 102.87 -4.39
C GLU A 201 -12.94 103.58 -3.68
N GLU A 202 -12.13 102.88 -2.89
CA GLU A 202 -10.96 103.46 -2.24
C GLU A 202 -9.91 103.95 -3.24
N ILE A 203 -9.71 103.22 -4.34
CA ILE A 203 -8.89 103.68 -5.46
C ILE A 203 -9.49 104.91 -6.13
N ALA A 204 -10.80 104.92 -6.36
CA ALA A 204 -11.49 106.06 -6.96
C ALA A 204 -11.37 107.32 -6.07
N LEU A 205 -11.59 107.17 -4.77
CA LEU A 205 -11.42 108.22 -3.77
C LEU A 205 -9.99 108.73 -3.74
N SER A 206 -8.99 107.84 -3.77
CA SER A 206 -7.57 108.20 -3.81
C SER A 206 -7.22 109.02 -5.06
N LYS A 207 -7.77 108.66 -6.23
CA LYS A 207 -7.60 109.43 -7.47
C LYS A 207 -8.22 110.83 -7.36
N VAL A 208 -9.43 110.94 -6.83
CA VAL A 208 -10.10 112.23 -6.61
C VAL A 208 -9.33 113.10 -5.63
N LYS A 209 -8.88 112.51 -4.51
CA LYS A 209 -8.05 113.18 -3.52
C LYS A 209 -6.78 113.75 -4.14
N GLY A 210 -6.05 112.94 -4.92
CA GLY A 210 -4.85 113.42 -5.62
C GLY A 210 -5.13 114.57 -6.60
N LYS A 211 -6.29 114.55 -7.28
CA LYS A 211 -6.71 115.67 -8.15
C LYS A 211 -7.01 116.94 -7.35
N VAL A 212 -7.69 116.81 -6.21
CA VAL A 212 -7.96 117.95 -5.30
C VAL A 212 -6.66 118.52 -4.76
N GLU A 213 -5.72 117.69 -4.32
CA GLU A 213 -4.40 118.12 -3.83
C GLU A 213 -3.59 118.84 -4.93
N SER A 214 -3.61 118.34 -6.18
CA SER A 214 -2.98 119.01 -7.31
C SER A 214 -3.61 120.39 -7.59
N ASN A 215 -4.94 120.47 -7.63
CA ASN A 215 -5.66 121.73 -7.84
C ASN A 215 -5.39 122.72 -6.70
N LEU A 216 -5.32 122.24 -5.45
CA LEU A 216 -4.99 123.05 -4.28
C LEU A 216 -3.57 123.61 -4.38
N ALA A 217 -2.61 122.78 -4.79
CA ALA A 217 -1.23 123.21 -5.01
C ALA A 217 -1.12 124.26 -6.14
N GLU A 218 -1.87 124.09 -7.23
CA GLU A 218 -1.95 125.07 -8.31
C GLU A 218 -2.59 126.39 -7.85
N TYR A 219 -3.69 126.32 -7.10
CA TYR A 219 -4.33 127.48 -6.49
C TYR A 219 -3.35 128.23 -5.57
N HIS A 220 -2.68 127.53 -4.65
CA HIS A 220 -1.68 128.15 -3.77
C HIS A 220 -0.51 128.75 -4.57
N LYS A 221 -0.06 128.10 -5.65
CA LYS A 221 0.98 128.64 -6.54
C LYS A 221 0.52 129.94 -7.23
N LEU A 222 -0.71 129.99 -7.73
CA LEU A 222 -1.27 131.20 -8.35
C LEU A 222 -1.50 132.31 -7.32
N ALA A 223 -2.05 131.98 -6.16
CA ALA A 223 -2.29 132.93 -5.07
C ALA A 223 -0.98 133.54 -4.54
N ARG A 224 0.12 132.76 -4.47
CA ARG A 224 1.46 133.31 -4.18
C ARG A 224 1.95 134.27 -5.27
N LYS A 225 1.76 133.93 -6.56
CA LYS A 225 2.12 134.83 -7.69
C LYS A 225 1.35 136.15 -7.67
N LEU A 226 0.07 136.11 -7.28
CA LEU A 226 -0.80 137.29 -7.17
C LEU A 226 -0.58 138.08 -5.86
N LYS A 227 0.35 137.66 -4.99
CA LYS A 227 0.63 138.22 -3.66
C LYS A 227 -0.61 138.23 -2.74
N LEU A 228 -1.36 137.13 -2.74
CA LEU A 228 -2.53 136.92 -1.87
C LEU A 228 -2.24 136.00 -0.67
N ILE A 229 -1.18 135.19 -0.74
CA ILE A 229 -0.72 134.29 0.33
C ILE A 229 0.79 134.51 0.50
N PRO A 230 1.33 134.69 1.72
CA PRO A 230 0.67 134.59 3.04
C PRO A 230 -0.25 135.78 3.36
N GLN A 231 -1.03 135.73 4.45
CA GLN A 231 -2.00 136.77 4.86
C GLN A 231 -1.41 138.20 4.93
N THR A 232 -0.09 138.31 5.09
CA THR A 232 0.68 139.56 5.10
C THR A 232 1.10 140.04 3.71
N ALA A 233 0.68 139.36 2.64
CA ALA A 233 1.03 139.71 1.28
C ALA A 233 0.30 140.97 0.81
N GLU A 234 0.96 141.72 -0.07
CA GLU A 234 0.61 143.10 -0.46
C GLU A 234 -0.85 143.26 -0.93
N ASN A 235 -1.39 142.27 -1.64
CA ASN A 235 -2.75 142.29 -2.18
C ASN A 235 -3.77 141.52 -1.31
N ALA A 236 -3.35 140.93 -0.18
CA ALA A 236 -4.20 140.08 0.66
C ALA A 236 -5.15 140.86 1.58
N CYS A 237 -4.93 142.17 1.78
CA CYS A 237 -5.78 143.06 2.60
C CYS A 237 -6.17 142.44 3.98
N GLY A 238 -5.26 141.68 4.61
CA GLY A 238 -5.49 141.04 5.91
C GLY A 238 -6.40 139.79 5.90
N HIS A 239 -6.82 139.29 4.74
CA HIS A 239 -7.68 138.11 4.63
C HIS A 239 -6.84 136.84 4.37
N ASP A 240 -7.16 135.74 5.04
CA ASP A 240 -6.49 134.45 4.86
C ASP A 240 -7.09 133.69 3.66
N PHE A 241 -6.34 133.64 2.56
CA PHE A 241 -6.71 132.90 1.35
C PHE A 241 -6.12 131.47 1.32
N GLU A 242 -5.44 131.04 2.38
CA GLU A 242 -4.84 129.71 2.47
C GLU A 242 -5.89 128.65 2.86
N LEU A 243 -6.32 127.89 1.87
CA LEU A 243 -7.18 126.72 2.08
C LEU A 243 -6.39 125.61 2.79
N ARG A 244 -6.77 125.26 4.02
CA ARG A 244 -6.24 124.13 4.79
C ARG A 244 -7.25 122.97 4.77
N LEU A 245 -6.78 121.74 4.52
CA LEU A 245 -7.63 120.56 4.66
C LEU A 245 -8.02 120.39 6.14
N PHE A 246 -9.31 120.16 6.37
CA PHE A 246 -9.93 120.13 7.69
C PHE A 246 -9.50 118.89 8.50
N GLU A 247 -8.53 119.03 9.41
CA GLU A 247 -8.23 118.02 10.45
C GLU A 247 -9.01 118.34 11.74
N GLY A 248 -10.32 118.13 11.70
CA GLY A 248 -11.19 118.27 12.87
C GLY A 248 -11.45 116.92 13.52
N GLY A 249 -10.82 116.60 14.66
CA GLY A 249 -11.24 115.45 15.47
C GLY A 249 -10.22 114.81 16.42
N HIS A 250 -9.30 115.55 17.04
CA HIS A 250 -8.28 114.94 17.93
C HIS A 250 -8.87 114.18 19.15
N ARG A 251 -10.06 114.55 19.64
CA ARG A 251 -10.66 113.90 20.83
C ARG A 251 -11.45 112.62 20.50
N GLN A 252 -12.11 112.55 19.33
CA GLN A 252 -12.68 111.29 18.81
C GLN A 252 -11.57 110.33 18.34
N ARG A 253 -10.46 110.86 17.82
CA ARG A 253 -9.32 110.07 17.32
C ARG A 253 -8.69 109.19 18.41
N GLU A 254 -8.50 109.71 19.63
CA GLU A 254 -7.91 108.95 20.73
C GLU A 254 -8.85 107.82 21.24
N GLN A 255 -10.16 108.07 21.31
CA GLN A 255 -11.15 107.04 21.67
C GLN A 255 -11.28 105.96 20.59
N ILE A 256 -11.34 106.36 19.32
CA ILE A 256 -11.35 105.44 18.17
C ILE A 256 -10.04 104.64 18.13
N GLN A 257 -8.90 105.27 18.41
CA GLN A 257 -7.60 104.59 18.41
C GLN A 257 -7.49 103.54 19.52
N MET A 258 -8.05 103.78 20.71
CA MET A 258 -8.11 102.75 21.76
C MET A 258 -9.03 101.58 21.41
N LEU A 259 -10.21 101.86 20.85
CA LEU A 259 -11.14 100.83 20.36
C LEU A 259 -10.53 99.99 19.25
N LEU A 260 -9.86 100.63 18.28
CA LEU A 260 -9.16 99.94 17.20
C LEU A 260 -8.01 99.09 17.73
N LYS A 261 -7.21 99.58 18.68
CA LYS A 261 -6.14 98.78 19.30
C LYS A 261 -6.68 97.54 20.02
N LYS A 262 -7.80 97.66 20.73
CA LYS A 262 -8.45 96.51 21.36
C LYS A 262 -8.94 95.52 20.31
N MET A 263 -9.62 95.99 19.27
CA MET A 263 -10.13 95.15 18.19
C MET A 263 -9.00 94.43 17.43
N ILE A 264 -7.86 95.11 17.21
CA ILE A 264 -6.65 94.49 16.66
C ILE A 264 -6.14 93.38 17.57
N SER A 265 -6.03 93.63 18.89
CA SER A 265 -5.59 92.62 19.86
C SER A 265 -6.53 91.41 19.90
N ASP A 266 -7.85 91.63 19.88
CA ASP A 266 -8.85 90.55 19.90
C ASP A 266 -8.76 89.70 18.61
N VAL A 267 -8.54 90.36 17.45
CA VAL A 267 -8.33 89.67 16.15
C VAL A 267 -7.01 88.90 16.14
N GLU A 268 -5.93 89.45 16.70
CA GLU A 268 -4.63 88.78 16.80
C GLU A 268 -4.68 87.53 17.69
N GLU A 269 -5.41 87.59 18.81
CA GLU A 269 -5.64 86.45 19.71
C GLU A 269 -6.45 85.35 19.02
N GLU A 270 -7.56 85.72 18.37
CA GLU A 270 -8.38 84.79 17.59
C GLU A 270 -7.60 84.17 16.42
N ASN A 271 -6.79 84.95 15.72
CA ASN A 271 -5.96 84.45 14.64
C ASN A 271 -4.88 83.48 15.15
N SER A 272 -4.31 83.75 16.32
CA SER A 272 -3.37 82.83 16.99
C SER A 272 -4.07 81.52 17.38
N ARG A 273 -5.30 81.60 17.91
CA ARG A 273 -6.10 80.41 18.25
C ARG A 273 -6.44 79.58 17.01
N LEU A 274 -6.89 80.22 15.93
CA LEU A 274 -7.19 79.56 14.66
C LEU A 274 -5.94 78.94 14.03
N THR A 275 -4.80 79.61 14.11
CA THR A 275 -3.52 79.09 13.60
C THR A 275 -3.10 77.83 14.36
N ASN A 276 -3.21 77.83 15.69
CA ASN A 276 -2.92 76.66 16.51
C ASN A 276 -3.89 75.51 16.20
N SER A 277 -5.19 75.79 16.05
CA SER A 277 -6.18 74.77 15.66
C SER A 277 -5.90 74.19 14.27
N LYS A 278 -5.53 75.03 13.30
CA LYS A 278 -5.12 74.61 11.95
C LYS A 278 -3.88 73.71 12.00
N LEU A 279 -2.88 74.06 12.82
CA LEU A 279 -1.66 73.25 12.97
C LEU A 279 -1.98 71.87 13.55
N SER A 280 -2.78 71.81 14.62
CA SER A 280 -3.22 70.54 15.21
C SER A 280 -4.03 69.68 14.22
N LEU A 281 -4.89 70.29 13.41
CA LEU A 281 -5.60 69.57 12.34
C LEU A 281 -4.65 69.06 11.26
N ALA A 282 -3.64 69.83 10.88
CA ALA A 282 -2.63 69.42 9.90
C ALA A 282 -1.81 68.22 10.41
N GLU A 283 -1.39 68.24 11.67
CA GLU A 283 -0.70 67.11 12.32
C GLU A 283 -1.57 65.85 12.34
N SER A 284 -2.87 65.99 12.66
CA SER A 284 -3.80 64.87 12.64
C SER A 284 -4.00 64.29 11.24
N ILE A 285 -4.06 65.14 10.21
CA ILE A 285 -4.13 64.72 8.80
C ILE A 285 -2.85 63.97 8.40
N GLU A 286 -1.67 64.46 8.78
CA GLU A 286 -0.40 63.81 8.47
C GLU A 286 -0.30 62.43 9.15
N GLN A 287 -0.73 62.33 10.41
CA GLN A 287 -0.79 61.06 11.12
C GLN A 287 -1.76 60.07 10.45
N LEU A 288 -2.96 60.52 10.07
CA LEU A 288 -3.92 59.68 9.33
C LEU A 288 -3.35 59.23 7.99
N ASN A 289 -2.66 60.11 7.26
CA ASN A 289 -2.02 59.77 6.00
C ASN A 289 -0.91 58.72 6.17
N SER A 290 -0.10 58.80 7.23
CA SER A 290 0.89 57.75 7.56
C SER A 290 0.20 56.42 7.82
N ASN A 291 -0.84 56.40 8.66
CA ASN A 291 -1.60 55.19 8.94
C ASN A 291 -2.23 54.58 7.67
N ILE A 292 -2.76 55.41 6.77
CA ILE A 292 -3.29 54.97 5.47
C ILE A 292 -2.18 54.34 4.64
N MET A 293 -0.98 54.94 4.60
CA MET A 293 0.16 54.40 3.86
C MET A 293 0.60 53.05 4.40
N ASP A 294 0.68 52.91 5.73
CA ASP A 294 1.02 51.64 6.38
C ASP A 294 -0.02 50.56 6.05
N LYS A 295 -1.32 50.88 6.16
CA LYS A 295 -2.40 49.95 5.81
C LYS A 295 -2.40 49.58 4.33
N LEU A 296 -2.01 50.49 3.45
CA LEU A 296 -1.89 50.22 2.02
C LEU A 296 -0.72 49.25 1.74
N ASN A 297 0.38 49.37 2.47
CA ASN A 297 1.52 48.44 2.40
C ASN A 297 1.14 47.07 2.96
N ASP A 298 0.45 47.00 4.10
CA ASP A 298 -0.10 45.74 4.65
C ASP A 298 -1.00 45.05 3.60
N MET A 299 -1.90 45.81 2.95
CA MET A 299 -2.79 45.26 1.92
C MET A 299 -2.02 44.74 0.70
N LYS A 300 -0.93 45.40 0.29
CA LYS A 300 -0.06 44.89 -0.79
C LYS A 300 0.63 43.59 -0.40
N LEU A 301 1.13 43.48 0.83
CA LEU A 301 1.77 42.27 1.32
C LEU A 301 0.78 41.11 1.38
N LEU A 302 -0.43 41.33 1.90
CA LEU A 302 -1.48 40.33 1.95
C LEU A 302 -1.90 39.85 0.56
N LYS A 303 -2.02 40.76 -0.42
CA LYS A 303 -2.30 40.40 -1.82
C LYS A 303 -1.21 39.51 -2.42
N GLU A 304 0.05 39.80 -2.15
CA GLU A 304 1.16 38.99 -2.62
C GLU A 304 1.21 37.61 -1.94
N GLN A 305 0.86 37.53 -0.66
CA GLN A 305 0.72 36.26 0.04
C GLN A 305 -0.41 35.40 -0.54
N ILE A 306 -1.58 36.01 -0.81
CA ILE A 306 -2.70 35.34 -1.48
C ILE A 306 -2.25 34.82 -2.85
N ARG A 307 -1.58 35.65 -3.66
CA ARG A 307 -1.08 35.25 -4.99
C ARG A 307 -0.15 34.03 -4.91
N LYS A 308 0.75 34.00 -3.93
CA LYS A 308 1.67 32.85 -3.72
C LYS A 308 0.93 31.58 -3.28
N LEU A 309 -0.08 31.72 -2.43
CA LEU A 309 -0.92 30.58 -2.01
C LEU A 309 -1.74 30.04 -3.17
N ASP A 310 -2.29 30.92 -4.02
CA ASP A 310 -3.01 30.52 -5.23
C ASP A 310 -2.09 29.79 -6.21
N GLU A 311 -0.86 30.28 -6.41
CA GLU A 311 0.16 29.61 -7.25
C GLU A 311 0.55 28.23 -6.69
N GLN A 312 0.73 28.11 -5.37
CA GLN A 312 1.03 26.82 -4.74
C GLN A 312 -0.14 25.85 -4.88
N LEU A 313 -1.37 26.31 -4.66
CA LEU A 313 -2.57 25.49 -4.79
C LEU A 313 -2.75 24.97 -6.22
N GLU A 314 -2.46 25.81 -7.22
CA GLU A 314 -2.50 25.39 -8.63
C GLU A 314 -1.44 24.31 -8.94
N LEU A 315 -0.22 24.45 -8.40
CA LEU A 315 0.82 23.43 -8.55
C LEU A 315 0.42 22.11 -7.88
N ASP A 316 -0.10 22.17 -6.65
CA ASP A 316 -0.55 20.99 -5.91
C ASP A 316 -1.72 20.30 -6.64
N MET A 317 -2.65 21.07 -7.22
CA MET A 317 -3.73 20.52 -8.04
C MET A 317 -3.22 19.81 -9.29
N GLN A 318 -2.21 20.37 -9.98
CA GLN A 318 -1.59 19.74 -11.14
C GLN A 318 -0.83 18.46 -10.78
N GLU A 319 -0.15 18.44 -9.64
CA GLU A 319 0.54 17.26 -9.13
C GLU A 319 -0.45 16.14 -8.79
N LEU A 320 -1.53 16.46 -8.07
CA LEU A 320 -2.61 15.51 -7.75
C LEU A 320 -3.27 14.94 -9.02
N ALA A 321 -3.51 15.78 -10.03
CA ALA A 321 -4.08 15.32 -11.30
C ALA A 321 -3.12 14.36 -12.05
N ARG A 322 -1.81 14.61 -12.01
CA ARG A 322 -0.80 13.71 -12.58
C ARG A 322 -0.76 12.38 -11.82
N GLU A 323 -0.76 12.43 -10.49
CA GLU A 323 -0.80 11.22 -9.66
C GLU A 323 -2.06 10.40 -9.92
N GLU A 324 -3.23 11.04 -10.02
CA GLU A 324 -4.49 10.37 -10.35
C GLU A 324 -4.40 9.63 -11.70
N GLN A 325 -3.80 10.26 -12.71
CA GLN A 325 -3.58 9.64 -14.01
C GLN A 325 -2.62 8.43 -13.93
N GLU A 326 -1.56 8.52 -13.13
CA GLU A 326 -0.63 7.41 -12.88
C GLU A 326 -1.33 6.24 -12.16
N TRP A 327 -2.16 6.54 -11.16
CA TRP A 327 -2.97 5.52 -10.46
C TRP A 327 -3.98 4.86 -11.40
N GLU A 328 -4.65 5.61 -12.27
CA GLU A 328 -5.59 5.06 -13.24
C GLU A 328 -4.91 4.12 -14.23
N ALA A 329 -3.72 4.49 -14.72
CA ALA A 329 -2.91 3.64 -15.59
C ALA A 329 -2.44 2.35 -14.89
N GLU A 330 -2.04 2.43 -13.62
CA GLU A 330 -1.64 1.26 -12.84
C GLU A 330 -2.82 0.33 -12.55
N ILE A 331 -4.00 0.89 -12.24
CA ILE A 331 -5.25 0.12 -12.08
C ILE A 331 -5.58 -0.63 -13.37
N GLU A 332 -5.51 0.04 -14.53
CA GLU A 332 -5.75 -0.59 -15.83
C GLU A 332 -4.77 -1.74 -16.09
N ASN A 333 -3.47 -1.53 -15.82
CA ASN A 333 -2.43 -2.54 -15.98
C ASN A 333 -2.68 -3.77 -15.08
N VAL A 334 -2.97 -3.55 -13.80
CA VAL A 334 -3.28 -4.63 -12.84
C VAL A 334 -4.55 -5.38 -13.25
N GLU A 335 -5.59 -4.68 -13.70
CA GLU A 335 -6.84 -5.29 -14.15
C GLU A 335 -6.63 -6.13 -15.42
N ASN A 336 -5.79 -5.67 -16.35
CA ASN A 336 -5.39 -6.45 -17.52
C ASN A 336 -4.59 -7.70 -17.14
N HIS A 337 -3.67 -7.58 -16.17
CA HIS A 337 -2.93 -8.73 -15.64
C HIS A 337 -3.87 -9.75 -14.95
N ARG A 338 -4.83 -9.26 -14.16
CA ARG A 338 -5.86 -10.07 -13.51
C ARG A 338 -6.66 -10.87 -14.53
N LYS A 339 -7.14 -10.22 -15.59
CA LYS A 339 -7.87 -10.87 -16.69
C LYS A 339 -7.05 -11.96 -17.38
N LEU A 340 -5.78 -11.68 -17.68
CA LEU A 340 -4.88 -12.68 -18.29
C LEU A 340 -4.66 -13.89 -17.38
N LEU A 341 -4.51 -13.67 -16.08
CA LEU A 341 -4.34 -14.75 -15.11
C LEU A 341 -5.63 -15.58 -14.98
N GLU A 342 -6.79 -14.92 -14.93
CA GLU A 342 -8.11 -15.55 -14.90
C GLU A 342 -8.33 -16.43 -16.14
N GLU A 343 -7.99 -15.93 -17.33
CA GLU A 343 -8.06 -16.70 -18.57
C GLU A 343 -7.16 -17.95 -18.51
N LYS A 344 -5.90 -17.81 -18.08
CA LYS A 344 -4.97 -18.95 -17.94
C LYS A 344 -5.46 -19.99 -16.93
N VAL A 345 -6.02 -19.55 -15.81
CA VAL A 345 -6.57 -20.45 -14.79
C VAL A 345 -7.79 -21.20 -15.32
N ASN A 346 -8.69 -20.50 -16.04
CA ASN A 346 -9.86 -21.13 -16.64
C ASN A 346 -9.47 -22.16 -17.70
N VAL A 347 -8.51 -21.84 -18.58
CA VAL A 347 -8.00 -22.79 -19.58
C VAL A 347 -7.38 -24.01 -18.88
N GLY A 348 -6.52 -23.81 -17.88
CA GLY A 348 -5.91 -24.92 -17.14
C GLY A 348 -6.93 -25.77 -16.37
N TYR A 349 -7.99 -25.14 -15.85
CA TYR A 349 -9.10 -25.84 -15.21
C TYR A 349 -9.86 -26.71 -16.21
N ASP A 350 -10.21 -26.16 -17.37
CA ASP A 350 -10.91 -26.89 -18.44
C ASP A 350 -10.09 -28.07 -18.95
N GLU A 351 -8.77 -27.90 -19.13
CA GLU A 351 -7.85 -28.98 -19.48
C GLU A 351 -7.83 -30.09 -18.42
N ALA A 352 -7.72 -29.72 -17.14
CA ALA A 352 -7.73 -30.69 -16.04
C ALA A 352 -9.07 -31.45 -15.95
N VAL A 353 -10.19 -30.77 -16.16
CA VAL A 353 -11.53 -31.39 -16.20
C VAL A 353 -11.64 -32.35 -17.39
N GLN A 354 -11.12 -31.99 -18.56
CA GLN A 354 -11.10 -32.87 -19.73
C GLN A 354 -10.23 -34.11 -19.48
N GLN A 355 -9.05 -33.95 -18.89
CA GLN A 355 -8.18 -35.07 -18.53
C GLN A 355 -8.84 -36.00 -17.51
N LEU A 356 -9.47 -35.44 -16.47
CA LEU A 356 -10.22 -36.22 -15.48
C LEU A 356 -11.32 -37.04 -16.15
N LYS A 357 -12.09 -36.42 -17.06
CA LYS A 357 -13.15 -37.10 -17.80
C LYS A 357 -12.60 -38.23 -18.68
N ALA A 358 -11.47 -38.01 -19.35
CA ALA A 358 -10.81 -39.02 -20.17
C ALA A 358 -10.33 -40.22 -19.32
N VAL A 359 -9.70 -39.96 -18.17
CA VAL A 359 -9.26 -41.01 -17.23
C VAL A 359 -10.45 -41.77 -16.66
N GLN A 360 -11.54 -41.09 -16.30
CA GLN A 360 -12.78 -41.74 -15.84
C GLN A 360 -13.37 -42.67 -16.90
N GLN A 361 -13.37 -42.26 -18.17
CA GLN A 361 -13.84 -43.11 -19.27
C GLN A 361 -12.95 -44.34 -19.46
N GLN A 362 -11.62 -44.17 -19.42
CA GLN A 362 -10.69 -45.30 -19.49
C GLN A 362 -10.89 -46.27 -18.31
N TYR A 363 -11.06 -45.74 -17.10
CA TYR A 363 -11.33 -46.53 -15.92
C TYR A 363 -12.63 -47.35 -16.04
N GLN A 364 -13.72 -46.75 -16.56
CA GLN A 364 -14.97 -47.46 -16.82
C GLN A 364 -14.78 -48.59 -17.85
N LEU A 365 -13.99 -48.36 -18.89
CA LEU A 365 -13.72 -49.35 -19.92
C LEU A 365 -12.94 -50.54 -19.36
N VAL A 366 -11.86 -50.29 -18.61
CA VAL A 366 -11.08 -51.34 -17.93
C VAL A 366 -11.94 -52.12 -16.93
N LEU A 367 -12.82 -51.44 -16.18
CA LEU A 367 -13.75 -52.09 -15.27
C LEU A 367 -14.68 -53.05 -16.02
N GLN A 368 -15.20 -52.63 -17.17
CA GLN A 368 -16.07 -53.46 -18.00
C GLN A 368 -15.31 -54.66 -18.55
N GLU A 369 -14.14 -54.46 -19.15
CA GLU A 369 -13.28 -55.54 -19.66
C GLU A 369 -12.93 -56.55 -18.56
N THR A 370 -12.48 -56.07 -17.39
CA THR A 370 -12.16 -56.93 -16.23
C THR A 370 -13.40 -57.68 -15.73
N SER A 371 -14.60 -57.09 -15.80
CA SER A 371 -15.84 -57.78 -15.45
C SER A 371 -16.21 -58.88 -16.45
N GLU A 372 -16.00 -58.62 -17.74
CA GLU A 372 -16.25 -59.58 -18.82
C GLU A 372 -15.25 -60.74 -18.77
N GLU A 373 -13.96 -60.46 -18.55
CA GLU A 373 -12.93 -61.48 -18.31
C GLU A 373 -13.24 -62.33 -17.08
N ARG A 374 -13.65 -61.72 -15.96
CA ARG A 374 -14.07 -62.48 -14.79
C ARG A 374 -15.25 -63.39 -15.10
N ARG A 375 -16.22 -62.92 -15.89
CA ARG A 375 -17.38 -63.72 -16.33
C ARG A 375 -16.95 -64.87 -17.25
N THR A 376 -16.03 -64.66 -18.19
CA THR A 376 -15.53 -65.73 -19.07
C THR A 376 -14.74 -66.77 -18.30
N VAL A 377 -13.85 -66.36 -17.38
CA VAL A 377 -13.12 -67.27 -16.48
C VAL A 377 -14.09 -68.08 -15.63
N ALA A 378 -15.10 -67.45 -15.02
CA ALA A 378 -16.11 -68.14 -14.23
C ALA A 378 -16.91 -69.17 -15.06
N ASN A 379 -17.31 -68.80 -16.28
CA ASN A 379 -18.00 -69.71 -17.20
C ASN A 379 -17.11 -70.90 -17.61
N ASN A 380 -15.83 -70.66 -17.88
CA ASN A 380 -14.86 -71.70 -18.20
C ASN A 380 -14.67 -72.65 -17.02
N LEU A 381 -14.51 -72.12 -15.80
CA LEU A 381 -14.41 -72.93 -14.58
C LEU A 381 -15.67 -73.80 -14.38
N MET A 382 -16.85 -73.21 -14.58
CA MET A 382 -18.12 -73.93 -14.49
C MET A 382 -18.20 -75.07 -15.51
N SER A 383 -17.76 -74.82 -16.75
CA SER A 383 -17.68 -75.85 -17.79
C SER A 383 -16.72 -76.98 -17.42
N VAL A 384 -15.53 -76.66 -16.89
CA VAL A 384 -14.54 -77.65 -16.42
C VAL A 384 -15.10 -78.48 -15.26
N PHE A 385 -15.72 -77.84 -14.26
CA PHE A 385 -16.36 -78.56 -13.16
C PHE A 385 -17.48 -79.45 -13.66
N THR A 386 -18.34 -78.97 -14.56
CA THR A 386 -19.41 -79.78 -15.14
C THR A 386 -18.83 -80.99 -15.89
N ALA A 387 -17.77 -80.82 -16.68
CA ALA A 387 -17.09 -81.92 -17.35
C ALA A 387 -16.49 -82.93 -16.37
N ALA A 388 -15.85 -82.46 -15.30
CA ALA A 388 -15.29 -83.30 -14.25
C ALA A 388 -16.37 -84.06 -13.48
N THR A 389 -17.49 -83.41 -13.13
CA THR A 389 -18.66 -84.04 -12.48
C THR A 389 -19.28 -85.09 -13.41
N ASN A 390 -19.43 -84.79 -14.70
CA ASN A 390 -19.94 -85.76 -15.67
C ASN A 390 -19.01 -86.97 -15.82
N HIS A 391 -17.70 -86.75 -15.91
CA HIS A 391 -16.72 -87.82 -15.98
C HIS A 391 -16.75 -88.68 -14.71
N LEU A 392 -16.81 -88.05 -13.53
CA LEU A 392 -16.94 -88.74 -12.24
C LEU A 392 -18.22 -89.58 -12.19
N ALA A 393 -19.36 -89.05 -12.65
CA ALA A 393 -20.61 -89.81 -12.70
C ALA A 393 -20.51 -91.04 -13.63
N VAL A 394 -19.85 -90.90 -14.78
CA VAL A 394 -19.61 -92.01 -15.72
C VAL A 394 -18.66 -93.05 -15.13
N THR A 395 -17.58 -92.65 -14.46
CA THR A 395 -16.65 -93.59 -13.82
C THR A 395 -17.29 -94.29 -12.63
N GLU A 396 -18.07 -93.59 -11.80
CA GLU A 396 -18.85 -94.18 -10.70
C GLU A 396 -19.85 -95.21 -11.23
N GLN A 397 -20.56 -94.91 -12.32
CA GLN A 397 -21.48 -95.86 -12.95
C GLN A 397 -20.75 -97.08 -13.49
N SER A 398 -19.62 -96.88 -14.18
CA SER A 398 -18.78 -97.96 -14.71
C SER A 398 -18.23 -98.86 -13.59
N LEU A 399 -17.83 -98.27 -12.46
CA LEU A 399 -17.40 -98.99 -11.26
C LEU A 399 -18.54 -99.80 -10.63
N LYS A 400 -19.74 -99.21 -10.52
CA LYS A 400 -20.95 -99.92 -10.05
C LYS A 400 -21.27 -101.11 -10.97
N ASP A 401 -21.21 -100.90 -12.28
CA ASP A 401 -21.46 -101.96 -13.26
C ASP A 401 -20.41 -103.07 -13.17
N LEU A 402 -19.12 -102.73 -13.07
CA LEU A 402 -18.04 -103.70 -12.86
C LEU A 402 -18.22 -104.47 -11.55
N HIS A 403 -18.52 -103.78 -10.44
CA HIS A 403 -18.80 -104.39 -9.16
C HIS A 403 -19.98 -105.37 -9.25
N SER A 404 -21.07 -104.98 -9.92
CA SER A 404 -22.22 -105.87 -10.13
C SER A 404 -21.85 -107.11 -10.95
N ARG A 405 -20.98 -106.97 -11.97
CA ARG A 405 -20.48 -108.07 -12.81
C ARG A 405 -19.61 -109.02 -12.01
N VAL A 406 -18.66 -108.49 -11.24
CA VAL A 406 -17.78 -109.27 -10.35
C VAL A 406 -18.62 -109.99 -9.30
N HIS A 407 -19.56 -109.30 -8.65
CA HIS A 407 -20.46 -109.91 -7.68
C HIS A 407 -21.27 -111.06 -8.29
N ARG A 408 -21.77 -110.91 -9.52
CA ARG A 408 -22.49 -111.98 -10.25
C ARG A 408 -21.58 -113.17 -10.58
N ILE A 409 -20.33 -112.93 -11.00
CA ILE A 409 -19.34 -113.99 -11.26
C ILE A 409 -19.01 -114.72 -9.96
N CYS A 410 -18.68 -114.00 -8.89
CA CYS A 410 -18.39 -114.57 -7.58
C CYS A 410 -19.58 -115.39 -7.04
N LYS A 411 -20.81 -114.88 -7.19
CA LYS A 411 -22.02 -115.62 -6.80
C LYS A 411 -22.15 -116.91 -7.62
N LYS A 412 -21.93 -116.84 -8.93
CA LYS A 412 -21.99 -118.02 -9.82
C LYS A 412 -20.91 -119.05 -9.48
N THR A 413 -19.68 -118.63 -9.21
CA THR A 413 -18.61 -119.54 -8.79
C THR A 413 -18.91 -120.17 -7.44
N VAL A 414 -19.49 -119.42 -6.48
CA VAL A 414 -19.94 -119.98 -5.20
C VAL A 414 -21.05 -121.02 -5.42
N GLU A 415 -22.04 -120.73 -6.27
CA GLU A 415 -23.09 -121.69 -6.63
C GLU A 415 -22.54 -122.94 -7.35
N GLU A 416 -21.58 -122.77 -8.25
CA GLU A 416 -20.88 -123.86 -8.96
C GLU A 416 -20.04 -124.71 -8.01
N ASP A 417 -19.29 -124.09 -7.09
CA ASP A 417 -18.52 -124.75 -6.03
C ASP A 417 -19.44 -125.49 -5.04
N GLU A 418 -20.55 -124.87 -4.64
CA GLU A 418 -21.56 -125.49 -3.78
C GLU A 418 -22.20 -126.70 -4.46
N ALA A 419 -22.51 -126.60 -5.76
CA ALA A 419 -22.99 -127.74 -6.55
C ALA A 419 -21.94 -128.85 -6.73
N ALA A 420 -20.65 -128.48 -6.87
CA ALA A 420 -19.55 -129.44 -6.93
C ALA A 420 -19.35 -130.17 -5.58
N VAL A 421 -19.42 -129.44 -4.46
CA VAL A 421 -19.40 -130.00 -3.11
C VAL A 421 -20.59 -130.92 -2.89
N GLN A 422 -21.79 -130.52 -3.34
CA GLN A 422 -22.99 -131.35 -3.24
C GLN A 422 -22.85 -132.66 -4.05
N LYS A 423 -22.30 -132.58 -5.28
CA LYS A 423 -21.96 -133.78 -6.09
C LYS A 423 -20.92 -134.67 -5.41
N LEU A 424 -19.89 -134.09 -4.79
CA LEU A 424 -18.91 -134.85 -4.00
C LEU A 424 -19.58 -135.52 -2.79
N TYR A 425 -20.51 -134.83 -2.12
CA TYR A 425 -21.31 -135.36 -1.02
C TYR A 425 -22.17 -136.53 -1.48
N GLU A 426 -22.82 -136.42 -2.64
CA GLU A 426 -23.63 -137.49 -3.25
C GLU A 426 -22.76 -138.67 -3.71
N MET A 427 -21.59 -138.43 -4.31
CA MET A 427 -20.62 -139.48 -4.63
C MET A 427 -20.15 -140.18 -3.37
N LEU A 428 -19.79 -139.44 -2.32
CA LEU A 428 -19.35 -140.00 -1.04
C LEU A 428 -20.48 -140.79 -0.36
N LYS A 429 -21.73 -140.34 -0.47
CA LYS A 429 -22.93 -141.09 -0.08
C LYS A 429 -23.10 -142.36 -0.90
N SER A 430 -22.86 -142.31 -2.22
CA SER A 430 -22.92 -143.47 -3.12
C SER A 430 -21.83 -144.50 -2.85
N PHE A 431 -20.61 -144.05 -2.51
CA PHE A 431 -19.50 -144.90 -2.07
C PHE A 431 -19.80 -145.51 -0.71
N LYS A 432 -20.36 -144.74 0.23
CA LYS A 432 -20.80 -145.25 1.53
C LYS A 432 -21.92 -146.29 1.41
N SER A 433 -22.82 -146.16 0.42
CA SER A 433 -23.82 -147.20 0.12
C SER A 433 -23.25 -148.42 -0.62
N LYS A 434 -22.12 -148.29 -1.33
CA LYS A 434 -21.41 -149.40 -1.99
C LYS A 434 -20.39 -150.12 -1.10
N ALA A 435 -19.96 -149.50 0.00
CA ALA A 435 -19.05 -150.09 0.99
C ALA A 435 -19.78 -150.84 2.13
N ASN A 436 -21.11 -150.96 2.03
CA ASN A 436 -21.96 -151.64 3.03
C ASN A 436 -22.60 -152.92 2.48
N VAL A 437 -21.96 -153.56 1.49
CA VAL A 437 -22.19 -154.94 1.05
C VAL A 437 -20.84 -155.61 0.83
#